data_AF-A0AAE0VCS4-F1
#
_entry.id   AF-A0AAE0VCS4-F1
#
_cell.length_a   1.000
_cell.length_b   1.000
_cell.length_c   1.000
_cell.angle_alpha   90.00
_cell.angle_beta   90.00
_cell.angle_gamma   90.00
#
_symmetry.space_group_name_H-M   'P 1'
#
loop_
_entity.id
_entity.type
_entity.pdbx_description
1 polymer ?
#
loop_
_entity_poly.entity_id
_entity_poly.type
_entity_poly.pdbx_seq_one_letter_code
_entity_poly.pdbx_strand_id
1 'polypeptide(L)'
;MTIQEGRVEGEGRGPFQNTRLDETGEWEEPKKVSPAPGFSSTRCENCVEMLFVRGSGNCVQCDTPLRKSNFRLQLFEDPAVDKEVEIRKKVLKLYNKRDVDFPSLREYNDYLETVEEIVFNLTNNVDIENTKQLMEQYQRDNRDIIQRNKAKLTREQEELEELLLMEQQDMEMKRLENLQEEKRHLNNKRKNKQALLDELESSHLPASLLLAQHKERAAKLESQIEKQKQTVKPATIFSTGILMGQTVSLAPVARMEEALYQYHPLQIETCGPAVPELEQLARLGYLNHVRAATQQDLAGGYTAGLACHRAVQDAFSGLFPCT
;
A
#
# COMPACT_ATOMS: atom_id res chain seq x y z
N MET A 1 -31.04 47.57 47.57
CA MET A 1 -30.36 48.13 46.38
C MET A 1 -28.87 48.02 46.67
N THR A 2 -28.04 47.21 46.03
CA THR A 2 -28.15 46.41 44.81
C THR A 2 -27.02 45.38 44.89
N ILE A 3 -27.31 44.11 44.59
CA ILE A 3 -26.32 43.06 44.32
C ILE A 3 -26.11 43.07 42.80
N GLN A 4 -24.86 43.00 42.33
CA GLN A 4 -24.40 42.37 41.08
C GLN A 4 -22.90 42.69 40.91
N GLU A 5 -21.99 41.76 41.20
CA GLU A 5 -21.54 40.59 40.40
C GLU A 5 -20.25 40.92 39.62
N GLY A 6 -19.16 40.31 40.08
CA GLY A 6 -17.84 40.41 39.47
C GLY A 6 -17.76 39.59 38.18
N ARG A 7 -17.07 40.13 37.18
CA ARG A 7 -16.74 39.44 35.94
C ARG A 7 -15.27 39.07 35.96
N VAL A 8 -15.03 37.76 36.05
CA VAL A 8 -13.73 37.09 35.91
C VAL A 8 -13.23 37.27 34.48
N GLU A 9 -11.91 37.47 34.37
CA GLU A 9 -11.13 37.64 33.15
C GLU A 9 -11.36 36.47 32.18
N GLY A 10 -11.69 36.80 30.92
CA GLY A 10 -11.77 35.83 29.82
C GLY A 10 -10.49 35.91 29.00
N GLU A 11 -9.67 34.88 29.10
CA GLU A 11 -8.49 34.65 28.25
C GLU A 11 -8.84 34.74 26.76
N GLY A 12 -7.98 35.44 26.03
CA GLY A 12 -8.12 35.66 24.59
C GLY A 12 -8.05 34.34 23.81
N ARG A 13 -9.14 34.03 23.10
CA ARG A 13 -9.14 33.03 22.02
C ARG A 13 -8.16 33.46 20.93
N GLY A 14 -7.04 32.76 20.82
CA GLY A 14 -6.15 32.82 19.65
C GLY A 14 -6.79 32.19 18.40
N PRO A 15 -6.35 32.55 17.19
CA PRO A 15 -6.94 32.06 15.95
C PRO A 15 -6.31 30.70 15.58
N PHE A 16 -6.80 29.63 16.20
CA PHE A 16 -6.57 28.25 15.75
C PHE A 16 -7.93 27.65 15.39
N GLN A 17 -8.41 27.97 14.18
CA GLN A 17 -9.58 27.30 13.59
C GLN A 17 -9.25 26.96 12.14
N ASN A 18 -8.49 25.90 11.94
CA ASN A 18 -8.63 25.08 10.74
C ASN A 18 -8.05 23.68 10.98
N THR A 19 -8.77 22.88 11.77
CA THR A 19 -8.47 21.45 11.96
C THR A 19 -9.66 20.67 11.41
N ARG A 20 -9.49 20.06 10.24
CA ARG A 20 -10.45 19.09 9.72
C ARG A 20 -10.24 17.77 10.45
N LEU A 21 -11.34 17.16 10.89
CA LEU A 21 -11.38 15.76 11.27
C LEU A 21 -11.69 14.98 9.99
N ASP A 22 -11.02 13.85 9.79
CA ASP A 22 -11.35 12.95 8.69
C ASP A 22 -12.71 12.24 8.94
N GLU A 23 -13.19 11.47 7.96
CA GLU A 23 -14.48 10.75 8.05
C GLU A 23 -14.53 9.71 9.20
N THR A 24 -13.37 9.40 9.78
CA THR A 24 -13.18 8.48 10.91
C THR A 24 -13.03 9.18 12.27
N GLY A 25 -13.02 10.52 12.29
CA GLY A 25 -12.88 11.31 13.51
C GLY A 25 -11.44 11.41 14.04
N GLU A 26 -10.45 11.07 13.21
CA GLU A 26 -9.03 11.27 13.49
C GLU A 26 -8.58 12.66 12.99
N TRP A 27 -7.55 13.20 13.64
CA TRP A 27 -6.98 14.49 13.25
C TRP A 27 -6.26 14.33 11.91
N GLU A 28 -6.70 15.05 10.86
CA GLU A 28 -5.97 15.05 9.59
C GLU A 28 -4.55 15.60 9.81
N GLU A 29 -3.54 14.77 9.56
CA GLU A 29 -2.16 15.23 9.57
C GLU A 29 -1.97 16.27 8.45
N PRO A 30 -1.55 17.51 8.78
CA PRO A 30 -1.38 18.54 7.78
C PRO A 30 -0.22 18.19 6.85
N LYS A 31 -0.44 18.30 5.54
CA LYS A 31 0.57 18.04 4.51
C LYS A 31 1.83 18.85 4.79
N LYS A 32 2.96 18.14 4.92
CA LYS A 32 4.28 18.74 5.12
C LYS A 32 4.82 19.21 3.77
N VAL A 33 5.38 20.41 3.76
CA VAL A 33 5.85 21.10 2.57
C VAL A 33 7.24 21.65 2.85
N SER A 34 8.14 21.44 1.91
CA SER A 34 9.54 21.85 2.03
C SER A 34 9.88 22.82 0.90
N PRO A 35 10.61 23.92 1.19
CA PRO A 35 11.23 24.70 0.13
C PRO A 35 12.27 23.84 -0.63
N ALA A 36 12.58 24.23 -1.87
CA ALA A 36 13.53 23.59 -2.79
C ALA A 36 14.79 22.96 -2.12
N PRO A 37 15.37 21.90 -2.72
CA PRO A 37 16.43 21.09 -2.11
C PRO A 37 17.62 21.94 -1.64
N GLY A 38 17.95 21.83 -0.36
CA GLY A 38 19.04 22.60 0.29
C GLY A 38 18.65 23.31 1.59
N PHE A 39 17.37 23.31 1.97
CA PHE A 39 16.88 23.95 3.20
C PHE A 39 16.14 22.94 4.10
N SER A 40 16.49 22.90 5.39
CA SER A 40 15.93 21.97 6.38
C SER A 40 14.64 22.47 7.06
N SER A 41 14.01 23.54 6.58
CA SER A 41 12.80 24.07 7.22
C SER A 41 11.55 23.39 6.65
N THR A 42 11.20 22.22 7.18
CA THR A 42 9.88 21.61 6.96
C THR A 42 8.80 22.51 7.56
N ARG A 43 7.77 22.83 6.78
CA ARG A 43 6.61 23.61 7.24
C ARG A 43 5.31 22.95 6.79
N CYS A 44 4.24 23.11 7.56
CA CYS A 44 2.91 22.68 7.12
C CYS A 44 2.35 23.62 6.04
N GLU A 45 1.41 23.15 5.21
CA GLU A 45 0.79 23.99 4.16
C GLU A 45 0.19 25.29 4.73
N ASN A 46 -0.55 25.20 5.84
CA ASN A 46 -1.09 26.37 6.54
C ASN A 46 0.01 27.32 7.06
N CYS A 47 1.15 26.77 7.48
CA CYS A 47 2.28 27.51 7.98
C CYS A 47 2.92 28.33 6.86
N VAL A 48 3.00 27.76 5.64
CA VAL A 48 3.47 28.44 4.44
C VAL A 48 2.51 29.56 4.02
N GLU A 49 1.20 29.31 4.02
CA GLU A 49 0.22 30.35 3.71
C GLU A 49 0.29 31.53 4.69
N MET A 50 0.36 31.25 5.98
CA MET A 50 0.47 32.27 7.02
C MET A 50 1.74 33.11 6.88
N LEU A 51 2.84 32.50 6.43
CA LEU A 51 4.13 33.16 6.23
C LEU A 51 4.06 34.22 5.12
N PHE A 52 3.37 33.93 4.01
CA PHE A 52 3.17 34.88 2.91
C PHE A 52 2.09 35.94 3.20
N VAL A 53 1.03 35.59 3.94
CA VAL A 53 0.00 36.56 4.35
C VAL A 53 0.59 37.65 5.26
N ARG A 54 1.54 37.30 6.13
CA ARG A 54 2.26 38.26 6.98
C ARG A 54 3.27 39.13 6.24
N GLY A 55 3.46 38.93 4.94
CA GLY A 55 4.42 39.70 4.12
C GLY A 55 5.89 39.31 4.32
N SER A 56 6.20 38.36 5.21
CA SER A 56 7.54 37.80 5.36
C SER A 56 7.79 36.78 4.26
N GLY A 57 8.40 37.20 3.16
CA GLY A 57 8.89 36.29 2.12
C GLY A 57 10.15 35.53 2.53
N ASN A 58 10.73 35.79 3.70
CA ASN A 58 12.03 35.25 4.09
C ASN A 58 11.88 34.08 5.06
N CYS A 59 12.82 33.12 4.99
CA CYS A 59 12.90 32.03 5.94
C CYS A 59 13.27 32.53 7.34
N VAL A 60 12.49 32.19 8.36
CA VAL A 60 12.75 32.62 9.75
C VAL A 60 14.05 32.07 10.39
N GLN A 61 14.68 31.05 9.79
CA GLN A 61 15.89 30.42 10.32
C GLN A 61 17.18 30.90 9.64
N CYS A 62 17.09 31.27 8.36
CA CYS A 62 18.27 31.57 7.53
C CYS A 62 18.10 32.82 6.65
N ASP A 63 17.04 33.60 6.88
CA ASP A 63 16.67 34.85 6.16
C ASP A 63 16.66 34.77 4.63
N THR A 64 16.68 33.56 4.07
CA THR A 64 16.69 33.36 2.63
C THR A 64 15.33 33.76 2.04
N PRO A 65 15.27 34.55 0.96
CA PRO A 65 14.02 34.89 0.29
C PRO A 65 13.39 33.63 -0.33
N LEU A 66 12.24 33.23 0.21
CA LEU A 66 11.40 32.12 -0.23
C LEU A 66 10.31 32.61 -1.19
N ARG A 67 9.99 31.81 -2.19
CA ARG A 67 8.86 32.04 -3.11
C ARG A 67 7.82 30.95 -2.91
N LYS A 68 6.53 31.30 -2.96
CA LYS A 68 5.42 30.32 -2.80
C LYS A 68 5.54 29.17 -3.80
N SER A 69 6.02 29.44 -5.02
CA SER A 69 6.27 28.44 -6.08
C SER A 69 7.36 27.41 -5.77
N ASN A 70 8.24 27.69 -4.81
CA ASN A 70 9.40 26.84 -4.51
C ASN A 70 9.10 25.81 -3.42
N PHE A 71 7.91 25.85 -2.83
CA PHE A 71 7.45 24.86 -1.87
C PHE A 71 6.92 23.63 -2.60
N ARG A 72 7.39 22.46 -2.18
CA ARG A 72 6.99 21.14 -2.71
C ARG A 72 6.51 20.25 -1.58
N LEU A 73 5.58 19.36 -1.90
CA LEU A 73 5.13 18.34 -0.96
C LEU A 73 6.32 17.48 -0.53
N GLN A 74 6.50 17.37 0.77
CA GLN A 74 7.50 16.51 1.37
C GLN A 74 6.93 15.08 1.34
N LEU A 75 7.60 14.16 0.65
CA LEU A 75 7.14 12.77 0.52
C LEU A 75 7.71 11.89 1.64
N PHE A 76 8.89 12.23 2.15
CA PHE A 76 9.58 11.48 3.20
C PHE A 76 9.68 12.30 4.48
N GLU A 77 9.74 11.66 5.64
CA GLU A 77 9.91 12.39 6.91
C GLU A 77 11.26 13.11 7.00
N ASP A 78 12.30 12.50 6.42
CA ASP A 78 13.66 13.03 6.39
C ASP A 78 13.88 13.93 5.13
N PRO A 79 14.14 15.24 5.31
CA PRO A 79 14.48 16.14 4.21
C PRO A 79 15.74 15.73 3.41
N ALA A 80 16.67 14.99 4.02
CA ALA A 80 17.87 14.52 3.33
C ALA A 80 17.52 13.48 2.25
N VAL A 81 16.60 12.57 2.55
CA VAL A 81 16.10 11.55 1.60
C VAL A 81 15.37 12.22 0.44
N ASP A 82 14.52 13.21 0.71
CA ASP A 82 13.85 13.98 -0.35
C ASP A 82 14.87 14.68 -1.26
N LYS A 83 15.93 15.28 -0.68
CA LYS A 83 17.02 15.91 -1.43
C LYS A 83 17.72 14.89 -2.33
N GLU A 84 18.13 13.75 -1.78
CA GLU A 84 18.79 12.66 -2.52
C GLU A 84 17.91 12.16 -3.66
N VAL A 85 16.63 11.87 -3.40
CA VAL A 85 15.68 11.37 -4.40
C VAL A 85 15.49 12.37 -5.54
N GLU A 86 15.39 13.67 -5.25
CA GLU A 86 15.32 14.70 -6.29
C GLU A 86 16.60 14.76 -7.14
N ILE A 87 17.77 14.65 -6.50
CA ILE A 87 19.07 14.64 -7.19
C ILE A 87 19.19 13.39 -8.05
N ARG A 88 18.94 12.20 -7.51
CA ARG A 88 18.98 10.92 -8.24
C ARG A 88 18.05 10.95 -9.45
N LYS A 89 16.82 11.49 -9.31
CA LYS A 89 15.89 11.69 -10.45
C LYS A 89 16.46 12.59 -11.55
N LYS A 90 17.27 13.61 -11.22
CA LYS A 90 17.93 14.48 -12.21
C LYS A 90 19.12 13.78 -12.86
N VAL A 91 19.94 13.07 -12.07
CA VAL A 91 21.10 12.33 -12.56
C VAL A 91 20.66 11.21 -13.49
N LEU A 92 19.70 10.37 -13.12
CA LEU A 92 19.19 9.26 -13.95
C LEU A 92 18.51 9.71 -15.25
N LYS A 93 18.02 10.96 -15.32
CA LYS A 93 17.53 11.53 -16.59
C LYS A 93 18.64 11.76 -17.62
N LEU A 94 19.87 11.99 -17.16
CA LEU A 94 21.06 12.14 -18.01
C LEU A 94 21.79 10.80 -18.15
N TYR A 95 21.96 10.07 -17.05
CA TYR A 95 22.60 8.76 -16.98
C TYR A 95 21.55 7.66 -17.20
N ASN A 96 21.10 7.53 -18.45
CA ASN A 96 20.01 6.62 -18.83
C ASN A 96 20.48 5.42 -19.68
N LYS A 97 21.73 4.98 -19.53
CA LYS A 97 22.21 3.74 -20.17
C LYS A 97 21.71 2.53 -19.38
N ARG A 98 21.34 1.47 -20.09
CA ARG A 98 20.87 0.20 -19.50
C ARG A 98 21.98 -0.85 -19.59
N ASP A 99 21.82 -1.95 -18.87
CA ASP A 99 22.70 -3.13 -18.91
C ASP A 99 23.01 -3.60 -20.33
N VAL A 100 22.02 -3.58 -21.23
CA VAL A 100 22.15 -3.96 -22.65
C VAL A 100 23.05 -3.02 -23.47
N ASP A 101 23.35 -1.82 -22.97
CA ASP A 101 24.23 -0.84 -23.63
C ASP A 101 25.71 -1.11 -23.32
N PHE A 102 26.02 -2.06 -22.43
CA PHE A 102 27.37 -2.41 -22.02
C PHE A 102 27.77 -3.82 -22.48
N PRO A 103 29.05 -4.03 -22.83
CA PRO A 103 29.55 -5.34 -23.25
C PRO A 103 29.70 -6.33 -22.08
N SER A 104 29.80 -5.84 -20.84
CA SER A 104 29.95 -6.68 -19.65
C SER A 104 29.18 -6.13 -18.45
N LEU A 105 28.76 -7.03 -17.55
CA LEU A 105 28.11 -6.67 -16.30
C LEU A 105 29.03 -5.83 -15.39
N ARG A 106 30.34 -6.06 -15.45
CA ARG A 106 31.31 -5.30 -14.66
C ARG A 106 31.32 -3.82 -15.04
N GLU A 107 31.37 -3.52 -16.34
CA GLU A 107 31.32 -2.14 -16.82
C GLU A 107 30.00 -1.45 -16.48
N TYR A 108 28.89 -2.19 -16.50
CA TYR A 108 27.60 -1.67 -16.06
C TYR A 108 27.60 -1.36 -14.55
N ASN A 109 28.17 -2.23 -13.71
CA ASN A 109 28.28 -1.97 -12.28
C ASN A 109 29.22 -0.79 -11.99
N ASP A 110 30.37 -0.71 -12.65
CA ASP A 110 31.28 0.43 -12.55
C ASP A 110 30.56 1.74 -12.95
N TYR A 111 29.72 1.69 -13.99
CA TYR A 111 28.86 2.80 -14.39
C TYR A 111 27.85 3.19 -13.30
N LEU A 112 27.16 2.23 -12.68
CA LEU A 112 26.23 2.51 -11.58
C LEU A 112 26.95 3.13 -10.37
N GLU A 113 28.14 2.66 -10.02
CA GLU A 113 28.96 3.25 -8.95
C GLU A 113 29.33 4.71 -9.26
N THR A 114 29.69 5.04 -10.51
CA THR A 114 29.95 6.45 -10.88
C THR A 114 28.69 7.32 -10.76
N VAL A 115 27.50 6.77 -11.05
CA VAL A 115 26.22 7.46 -10.86
C VAL A 115 25.97 7.74 -9.38
N GLU A 116 26.22 6.76 -8.51
CA GLU A 116 26.05 6.93 -7.06
C GLU A 116 27.08 7.89 -6.47
N GLU A 117 28.33 7.91 -6.96
CA GLU A 117 29.33 8.91 -6.57
C GLU A 117 28.87 10.34 -6.90
N ILE A 118 28.32 10.55 -8.10
CA ILE A 118 27.74 11.84 -8.51
C ILE A 118 26.56 12.23 -7.60
N VAL A 119 25.66 11.29 -7.30
CA VAL A 119 24.51 11.54 -6.42
C VAL A 119 24.97 11.88 -5.00
N PHE A 120 25.95 11.15 -4.47
CA PHE A 120 26.53 11.37 -3.15
C PHE A 120 27.18 12.75 -3.05
N ASN A 121 28.00 13.13 -4.02
CA ASN A 121 28.68 14.42 -4.07
C ASN A 121 27.67 15.58 -4.09
N LEU A 122 26.65 15.50 -4.94
CA LEU A 122 25.59 16.52 -5.00
C LEU A 122 24.70 16.56 -3.75
N THR A 123 24.45 15.42 -3.11
CA THR A 123 23.62 15.33 -1.90
C THR A 123 24.35 15.91 -0.69
N ASN A 124 25.64 15.63 -0.54
CA ASN A 124 26.45 16.10 0.59
C ASN A 124 27.15 17.43 0.34
N ASN A 125 26.92 18.06 -0.82
CA ASN A 125 27.55 19.32 -1.23
C ASN A 125 29.09 19.22 -1.30
N VAL A 126 29.62 18.04 -1.63
CA VAL A 126 31.04 17.78 -1.83
C VAL A 126 31.34 17.94 -3.32
N ASP A 127 32.37 18.72 -3.63
CA ASP A 127 32.86 18.91 -5.00
C ASP A 127 31.78 19.18 -6.08
N ILE A 128 30.88 20.11 -5.77
CA ILE A 128 29.70 20.41 -6.60
C ILE A 128 30.11 20.90 -8.00
N GLU A 129 31.15 21.73 -8.09
CA GLU A 129 31.56 22.34 -9.37
C GLU A 129 32.12 21.31 -10.33
N ASN A 130 33.08 20.48 -9.90
CA ASN A 130 33.63 19.43 -10.75
C ASN A 130 32.56 18.40 -11.12
N THR A 131 31.72 17.99 -10.16
CA THR A 131 30.62 17.05 -10.42
C THR A 131 29.65 17.60 -11.48
N LYS A 132 29.29 18.89 -11.41
CA LYS A 132 28.44 19.54 -12.43
C LYS A 132 29.12 19.61 -13.79
N GLN A 133 30.40 19.96 -13.84
CA GLN A 133 31.16 19.99 -15.10
C GLN A 133 31.23 18.60 -15.74
N LEU A 134 31.45 17.55 -14.95
CA LEU A 134 31.43 16.17 -15.41
C LEU A 134 30.06 15.79 -15.99
N MET A 135 28.98 16.13 -15.31
CA MET A 135 27.61 15.90 -15.81
C MET A 135 27.33 16.65 -17.12
N GLU A 136 27.76 17.91 -17.22
CA GLU A 136 27.59 18.69 -18.45
C GLU A 136 28.40 18.12 -19.62
N GLN A 137 29.64 17.69 -19.35
CA GLN A 137 30.49 17.05 -20.36
C GLN A 137 29.86 15.74 -20.83
N TYR A 138 29.41 14.90 -19.89
CA TYR A 138 28.71 13.66 -20.21
C TYR A 138 27.45 13.91 -21.05
N GLN A 139 26.67 14.94 -20.69
CA GLN A 139 25.48 15.32 -21.44
C GLN A 139 25.79 15.77 -22.86
N ARG A 140 26.89 16.51 -23.07
CA ARG A 140 27.35 16.93 -24.41
C ARG A 140 27.77 15.73 -25.25
N ASP A 141 28.59 14.84 -24.68
CA ASP A 141 29.18 13.71 -25.39
C ASP A 141 28.15 12.61 -25.70
N ASN A 142 27.14 12.44 -24.84
CA ASN A 142 26.14 11.38 -24.97
C ASN A 142 24.76 11.90 -25.42
N ARG A 143 24.65 13.14 -25.91
CA ARG A 143 23.36 13.79 -26.24
C ARG A 143 22.42 12.91 -27.05
N ASP A 144 22.90 12.30 -28.13
CA ASP A 144 22.10 11.48 -29.04
C ASP A 144 21.69 10.13 -28.43
N ILE A 145 22.52 9.57 -27.56
CA ILE A 145 22.22 8.34 -26.81
C ILE A 145 21.13 8.64 -25.79
N ILE A 146 21.28 9.73 -25.04
CA ILE A 146 20.32 10.16 -24.02
C ILE A 146 18.95 10.40 -24.65
N GLN A 147 18.90 11.09 -25.80
CA GLN A 147 17.64 11.38 -26.49
C GLN A 147 16.96 10.11 -27.02
N ARG A 148 17.73 9.16 -27.58
CA ARG A 148 17.18 7.87 -28.03
C ARG A 148 16.63 7.04 -26.87
N ASN A 149 17.39 6.92 -25.78
CA ASN A 149 16.98 6.16 -24.60
C ASN A 149 15.76 6.79 -23.93
N LYS A 150 15.68 8.13 -23.90
CA LYS A 150 14.50 8.85 -23.42
C LYS A 150 13.26 8.56 -24.28
N ALA A 151 13.39 8.60 -25.60
CA ALA A 151 12.29 8.30 -26.51
C ALA A 151 11.81 6.84 -26.37
N LYS A 152 12.75 5.91 -26.16
CA LYS A 152 12.42 4.50 -25.89
C LYS A 152 11.64 4.33 -24.58
N LEU A 153 12.12 4.94 -23.50
CA LEU A 153 11.45 4.92 -22.20
C LEU A 153 10.03 5.51 -22.27
N THR A 154 9.84 6.61 -23.01
CA THR A 154 8.51 7.21 -23.19
C THR A 154 7.55 6.26 -23.92
N ARG A 155 8.01 5.56 -24.97
CA ARG A 155 7.18 4.57 -25.68
C ARG A 155 6.84 3.37 -24.79
N GLU A 156 7.83 2.82 -24.09
CA GLU A 156 7.63 1.69 -23.16
C GLU A 156 6.61 2.08 -22.06
N GLN A 157 6.63 3.33 -21.59
CA GLN A 157 5.67 3.86 -20.62
C GLN A 157 4.26 4.03 -21.21
N GLU A 158 4.13 4.58 -22.42
CA GLU A 158 2.85 4.73 -23.12
C GLU A 158 2.20 3.35 -23.38
N GLU A 159 2.97 2.37 -23.86
CA GLU A 159 2.51 1.00 -24.07
C GLU A 159 2.01 0.35 -22.77
N LEU A 160 2.72 0.57 -21.65
CA LEU A 160 2.30 0.06 -20.35
C LEU A 160 1.00 0.71 -19.86
N GLU A 161 0.85 2.02 -20.04
CA GLU A 161 -0.38 2.76 -19.69
C GLU A 161 -1.58 2.28 -20.52
N GLU A 162 -1.41 2.04 -21.82
CA GLU A 162 -2.44 1.47 -22.67
C GLU A 162 -2.88 0.08 -22.21
N LEU A 163 -1.93 -0.80 -21.86
CA LEU A 163 -2.24 -2.14 -21.35
C LEU A 163 -3.03 -2.09 -20.03
N LEU A 164 -2.64 -1.22 -19.10
CA LEU A 164 -3.35 -1.03 -17.83
C LEU A 164 -4.77 -0.49 -18.04
N LEU A 165 -4.96 0.42 -18.99
CA LEU A 165 -6.29 0.94 -19.34
C LEU A 165 -7.18 -0.15 -19.93
N MET A 166 -6.65 -0.98 -20.81
CA MET A 166 -7.38 -2.12 -21.36
C MET A 166 -7.78 -3.12 -20.28
N GLU A 167 -6.87 -3.45 -19.36
CA GLU A 167 -7.17 -4.34 -18.23
C GLU A 167 -8.27 -3.76 -17.32
N GLN A 168 -8.20 -2.46 -17.02
CA GLN A 168 -9.24 -1.79 -16.22
C GLN A 168 -10.61 -1.82 -16.91
N GLN A 169 -10.66 -1.57 -18.23
CA GLN A 169 -11.89 -1.63 -19.01
C GLN A 169 -12.48 -3.04 -19.04
N ASP A 170 -11.65 -4.06 -19.24
CA ASP A 170 -12.08 -5.47 -19.22
C ASP A 170 -12.64 -5.87 -17.85
N MET A 171 -11.99 -5.42 -16.78
CA MET A 171 -12.45 -5.67 -15.41
C MET A 171 -13.78 -4.98 -15.12
N GLU A 172 -13.95 -3.73 -15.58
CA GLU A 172 -15.21 -2.99 -15.44
C GLU A 172 -16.34 -3.63 -16.26
N MET A 173 -16.06 -4.05 -17.49
CA MET A 173 -17.00 -4.77 -18.36
C MET A 173 -17.48 -6.07 -17.70
N LYS A 174 -16.56 -6.91 -17.21
CA LYS A 174 -16.90 -8.15 -16.49
C LYS A 174 -17.73 -7.88 -15.23
N ARG A 175 -17.40 -6.82 -14.49
CA ARG A 175 -18.17 -6.41 -13.31
C ARG A 175 -19.61 -6.02 -13.70
N LEU A 176 -19.77 -5.27 -14.78
CA LEU A 176 -21.09 -4.85 -15.27
C LEU A 176 -21.90 -6.05 -15.78
N GLU A 177 -21.27 -6.98 -16.50
CA GLU A 177 -21.91 -8.22 -16.97
C GLU A 177 -22.42 -9.07 -15.81
N ASN A 178 -21.61 -9.28 -14.77
CA ASN A 178 -22.00 -10.03 -13.57
C ASN A 178 -23.21 -9.38 -12.88
N LEU A 179 -23.18 -8.05 -12.71
CA LEU A 179 -24.31 -7.30 -12.13
C LEU A 179 -25.58 -7.42 -12.98
N GLN A 180 -25.45 -7.44 -14.31
CA GLN A 180 -26.59 -7.66 -15.21
C GLN A 180 -27.11 -9.10 -15.11
N GLU A 181 -26.26 -10.11 -15.05
CA GLU A 181 -26.65 -11.51 -14.89
C GLU A 181 -27.39 -11.73 -13.57
N GLU A 182 -26.89 -11.16 -12.46
CA GLU A 182 -27.55 -11.20 -11.15
C GLU A 182 -28.94 -10.56 -11.19
N LYS A 183 -29.07 -9.38 -11.82
CA LYS A 183 -30.38 -8.73 -12.00
C LYS A 183 -31.34 -9.57 -12.84
N ARG A 184 -30.86 -10.18 -13.93
CA ARG A 184 -31.66 -11.09 -14.78
C ARG A 184 -32.11 -12.32 -13.98
N HIS A 185 -31.21 -12.91 -13.21
CA HIS A 185 -31.51 -14.07 -12.37
C HIS A 185 -32.55 -13.74 -11.29
N LEU A 186 -32.42 -12.58 -10.62
CA LEU A 186 -33.40 -12.11 -9.63
C LEU A 186 -34.78 -11.86 -10.26
N ASN A 187 -34.82 -11.21 -11.41
CA ASN A 187 -36.08 -10.96 -12.14
C ASN A 187 -36.75 -12.28 -12.57
N ASN A 188 -35.97 -13.24 -13.06
CA ASN A 188 -36.48 -14.57 -13.42
C ASN A 188 -37.02 -15.32 -12.20
N LYS A 189 -36.35 -15.25 -11.04
CA LYS A 189 -36.88 -15.80 -9.77
C LYS A 189 -38.20 -15.15 -9.38
N ARG A 190 -38.32 -13.83 -9.51
CA ARG A 190 -39.57 -13.10 -9.23
C ARG A 190 -40.70 -13.52 -10.17
N LYS A 191 -40.45 -13.58 -11.48
CA LYS A 191 -41.45 -14.02 -12.48
C LYS A 191 -41.89 -15.46 -12.25
N ASN A 192 -40.94 -16.37 -11.95
CA ASN A 192 -41.25 -17.77 -11.68
C ASN A 192 -42.10 -17.94 -10.40
N LYS A 193 -41.80 -17.16 -9.36
CA LYS A 193 -42.63 -17.11 -8.15
C LYS A 193 -44.04 -16.60 -8.44
N GLN A 194 -44.18 -15.53 -9.24
CA GLN A 194 -45.48 -14.98 -9.63
C GLN A 194 -46.29 -16.00 -10.42
N ALA A 195 -45.70 -16.63 -11.44
CA ALA A 195 -46.38 -17.66 -12.24
C ALA A 195 -46.88 -18.84 -11.39
N LEU A 196 -46.12 -19.27 -10.38
CA LEU A 196 -46.57 -20.30 -9.45
C LEU A 196 -47.78 -19.84 -8.61
N LEU A 197 -47.77 -18.58 -8.14
CA LEU A 197 -48.90 -18.02 -7.40
C LEU A 197 -50.16 -17.94 -8.28
N ASP A 198 -50.02 -17.47 -9.52
CA ASP A 198 -51.13 -17.36 -10.47
C ASP A 198 -51.70 -18.74 -10.85
N GLU A 199 -50.84 -19.76 -11.00
CA GLU A 199 -51.25 -21.15 -11.26
C GLU A 199 -51.98 -21.76 -10.05
N LEU A 200 -51.54 -21.45 -8.82
CA LEU A 200 -52.23 -21.86 -7.60
C LEU A 200 -53.58 -21.17 -7.41
N GLU A 201 -53.72 -19.92 -7.85
CA GLU A 201 -54.98 -19.15 -7.74
C GLU A 201 -56.02 -19.59 -8.78
N SER A 202 -55.59 -19.84 -10.02
CA SER A 202 -56.49 -20.08 -11.15
C SER A 202 -56.86 -21.55 -11.37
N SER A 203 -56.05 -22.50 -10.87
CA SER A 203 -56.26 -23.93 -11.16
C SER A 203 -57.04 -24.64 -10.04
N HIS A 204 -57.81 -25.66 -10.42
CA HIS A 204 -58.57 -26.51 -9.50
C HIS A 204 -57.85 -27.81 -9.14
N LEU A 205 -56.55 -27.91 -9.45
CA LEU A 205 -55.73 -29.07 -9.14
C LEU A 205 -55.29 -29.05 -7.68
N PRO A 206 -55.01 -30.21 -7.06
CA PRO A 206 -54.48 -30.25 -5.70
C PRO A 206 -53.10 -29.58 -5.65
N ALA A 207 -52.92 -28.66 -4.69
CA ALA A 207 -51.71 -27.85 -4.54
C ALA A 207 -50.42 -28.67 -4.41
N SER A 208 -50.51 -29.89 -3.86
CA SER A 208 -49.37 -30.82 -3.75
C SER A 208 -48.78 -31.22 -5.11
N LEU A 209 -49.63 -31.40 -6.12
CA LEU A 209 -49.21 -31.80 -7.47
C LEU A 209 -48.50 -30.64 -8.19
N LEU A 210 -49.05 -29.43 -8.08
CA LEU A 210 -48.50 -28.22 -8.71
C LEU A 210 -47.12 -27.88 -8.15
N LEU A 211 -46.95 -27.98 -6.83
CA LEU A 211 -45.66 -27.77 -6.17
C LEU A 211 -44.62 -28.82 -6.58
N ALA A 212 -45.03 -30.09 -6.76
CA ALA A 212 -44.15 -31.14 -7.22
C ALA A 212 -43.67 -30.88 -8.67
N GLN A 213 -44.59 -30.49 -9.56
CA GLN A 213 -44.27 -30.17 -10.94
C GLN A 213 -43.36 -28.93 -11.05
N HIS A 214 -43.60 -27.90 -10.24
CA HIS A 214 -42.77 -26.69 -10.21
C HIS A 214 -41.34 -26.98 -9.74
N LYS A 215 -41.18 -27.81 -8.69
CA LYS A 215 -39.86 -28.27 -8.22
C LYS A 215 -39.09 -29.03 -9.31
N GLU A 216 -39.76 -29.91 -10.05
CA GLU A 216 -39.12 -30.66 -11.14
C GLU A 216 -38.69 -29.74 -12.29
N ARG A 217 -39.52 -28.76 -12.67
CA ARG A 217 -39.18 -27.75 -13.68
C ARG A 217 -38.01 -26.87 -13.25
N ALA A 218 -37.98 -26.43 -11.99
CA ALA A 218 -36.89 -25.63 -11.43
C ALA A 218 -35.55 -26.39 -11.44
N ALA A 219 -35.54 -27.65 -11.00
CA ALA A 219 -34.34 -28.50 -10.99
C ALA A 219 -33.80 -28.76 -12.41
N LYS A 220 -34.67 -28.95 -13.40
CA LYS A 220 -34.27 -29.10 -14.81
C LYS A 220 -33.64 -27.82 -15.37
N LEU A 221 -34.18 -26.64 -15.00
CA LEU A 221 -33.66 -25.35 -15.45
C LEU A 221 -32.28 -25.06 -14.83
N GLU A 222 -32.10 -25.34 -13.54
CA GLU A 222 -30.80 -25.20 -12.86
C GLU A 222 -29.73 -26.11 -13.49
N SER A 223 -30.07 -27.36 -13.79
CA SER A 223 -29.15 -28.30 -14.48
C SER A 223 -28.78 -27.83 -15.89
N GLN A 224 -29.68 -27.15 -16.60
CA GLN A 224 -29.39 -26.57 -17.92
C GLN A 224 -28.47 -25.33 -17.83
N ILE A 225 -28.67 -24.48 -16.82
CA ILE A 225 -27.83 -23.31 -16.56
C ILE A 225 -26.40 -23.74 -16.18
N GLU A 226 -26.25 -24.77 -15.33
CA GLU A 226 -24.94 -25.30 -14.94
C GLU A 226 -24.16 -25.86 -16.14
N LYS A 227 -24.85 -26.59 -17.04
CA LYS A 227 -24.26 -27.09 -18.29
C LYS A 227 -23.85 -25.97 -19.24
N GLN A 228 -24.66 -24.90 -19.35
CA GLN A 228 -24.30 -23.73 -20.15
C GLN A 228 -23.09 -22.98 -19.58
N LYS A 229 -22.98 -22.83 -18.26
CA LYS A 229 -21.80 -22.24 -17.59
C LYS A 229 -20.52 -23.05 -17.81
N GLN A 230 -20.62 -24.37 -17.93
CA GLN A 230 -19.47 -25.23 -18.27
C GLN A 230 -19.05 -25.12 -19.73
N THR A 231 -19.98 -24.87 -20.66
CA THR A 231 -19.65 -24.68 -22.09
C THR A 231 -19.07 -23.30 -22.43
N VAL A 232 -19.31 -22.27 -21.59
CA VAL A 232 -18.80 -20.90 -21.79
C VAL A 232 -17.45 -20.66 -21.09
N LYS A 233 -16.89 -21.65 -20.38
CA LYS A 233 -15.46 -21.65 -20.06
C LYS A 233 -14.72 -22.32 -21.22
N PRO A 234 -14.25 -21.59 -22.26
CA PRO A 234 -13.37 -22.21 -23.23
C PRO A 234 -12.16 -22.74 -22.48
N ALA A 235 -11.79 -23.99 -22.75
CA ALA A 235 -10.65 -24.68 -22.15
C ALA A 235 -9.27 -24.06 -22.50
N THR A 236 -9.26 -22.86 -23.09
CA THR A 236 -8.09 -22.16 -23.61
C THR A 236 -7.75 -20.88 -22.85
N ILE A 237 -8.53 -20.46 -21.85
CA ILE A 237 -8.20 -19.27 -21.05
C ILE A 237 -7.49 -19.71 -19.77
N PHE A 238 -6.17 -19.87 -19.91
CA PHE A 238 -5.25 -19.83 -18.78
C PHE A 238 -5.30 -18.41 -18.17
N SER A 239 -5.32 -18.31 -16.85
CA SER A 239 -5.65 -17.09 -16.08
C SER A 239 -4.66 -15.92 -16.20
N THR A 240 -3.70 -15.96 -17.12
CA THR A 240 -2.69 -14.91 -17.34
C THR A 240 -2.82 -14.17 -18.68
N GLY A 241 -3.93 -14.28 -19.40
CA GLY A 241 -4.23 -13.36 -20.52
C GLY A 241 -3.32 -13.47 -21.75
N ILE A 242 -2.66 -14.61 -21.99
CA ILE A 242 -1.80 -14.80 -23.17
C ILE A 242 -2.67 -15.14 -24.38
N LEU A 243 -2.71 -14.24 -25.37
CA LEU A 243 -3.36 -14.44 -26.66
C LEU A 243 -2.71 -15.62 -27.42
N MET A 244 -3.52 -16.54 -27.96
CA MET A 244 -3.05 -17.67 -28.77
C MET A 244 -2.30 -17.15 -30.01
N GLY A 245 -0.99 -17.38 -30.09
CA GLY A 245 -0.14 -17.00 -31.24
C GLY A 245 1.28 -16.53 -30.87
N GLN A 246 1.52 -16.18 -29.61
CA GLN A 246 2.86 -15.90 -29.11
C GLN A 246 3.58 -17.21 -28.74
N THR A 247 4.66 -17.54 -29.44
CA THR A 247 5.55 -18.65 -29.09
C THR A 247 6.36 -18.29 -27.85
N VAL A 248 5.75 -18.45 -26.68
CA VAL A 248 6.48 -18.45 -25.41
C VAL A 248 7.32 -19.73 -25.37
N SER A 249 8.62 -19.60 -25.17
CA SER A 249 9.53 -20.74 -24.99
C SER A 249 8.98 -21.65 -23.88
N LEU A 250 8.61 -22.88 -24.24
CA LEU A 250 8.12 -23.92 -23.32
C LEU A 250 9.26 -24.60 -22.54
N ALA A 251 10.47 -24.02 -22.56
CA ALA A 251 11.53 -24.49 -21.69
C ALA A 251 11.07 -24.32 -20.23
N PRO A 252 11.14 -25.36 -19.39
CA PRO A 252 10.90 -25.20 -17.97
C PRO A 252 11.90 -24.16 -17.46
N VAL A 253 11.41 -22.97 -17.11
CA VAL A 253 12.22 -22.00 -16.37
C VAL A 253 12.65 -22.75 -15.12
N ALA A 254 13.96 -22.93 -14.96
CA ALA A 254 14.52 -23.50 -13.75
C ALA A 254 14.02 -22.64 -12.59
N ARG A 255 13.04 -23.15 -11.85
CA ARG A 255 12.59 -22.51 -10.62
C ARG A 255 13.75 -22.60 -9.67
N MET A 256 14.51 -21.52 -9.56
CA MET A 256 15.33 -21.30 -8.39
C MET A 256 14.36 -21.11 -7.23
N GLU A 257 14.09 -22.20 -6.50
CA GLU A 257 13.51 -22.14 -5.15
C GLU A 257 14.57 -21.57 -4.21
N GLU A 258 14.94 -20.31 -4.44
CA GLU A 258 15.60 -19.54 -3.41
C GLU A 258 14.50 -19.06 -2.46
N ALA A 259 14.54 -19.58 -1.23
CA ALA A 259 13.70 -19.03 -0.17
C ALA A 259 14.04 -17.53 -0.05
N LEU A 260 13.13 -16.66 -0.51
CA LEU A 260 13.27 -15.20 -0.51
C LEU A 260 13.65 -14.64 0.88
N TYR A 261 13.36 -15.41 1.92
CA TYR A 261 13.86 -15.20 3.27
C TYR A 261 13.95 -16.56 3.98
N GLN A 262 14.96 -16.72 4.83
CA GLN A 262 15.03 -17.79 5.81
C GLN A 262 14.75 -17.19 7.18
N TYR A 263 13.64 -17.58 7.80
CA TYR A 263 13.31 -17.11 9.15
C TYR A 263 14.33 -17.65 10.15
N HIS A 264 15.12 -16.74 10.72
CA HIS A 264 15.96 -17.03 11.85
C HIS A 264 15.23 -16.51 13.10
N PRO A 265 14.84 -17.38 14.05
CA PRO A 265 14.19 -16.93 15.26
C PRO A 265 15.11 -15.96 16.00
N LEU A 266 14.52 -14.89 16.55
CA LEU A 266 15.26 -13.92 17.36
C LEU A 266 15.88 -14.64 18.56
N GLN A 267 17.21 -14.66 18.63
CA GLN A 267 17.93 -15.11 19.81
C GLN A 267 17.92 -13.97 20.83
N ILE A 268 17.07 -14.11 21.85
CA ILE A 268 16.97 -13.16 22.95
C ILE A 268 17.82 -13.70 24.10
N GLU A 269 18.90 -13.00 24.42
CA GLU A 269 19.69 -13.29 25.61
C GLU A 269 18.88 -12.91 26.86
N THR A 270 18.36 -13.92 27.54
CA THR A 270 17.65 -13.75 28.81
C THR A 270 18.63 -14.05 29.93
N CYS A 271 19.03 -13.00 30.66
CA CYS A 271 20.04 -13.12 31.71
C CYS A 271 19.36 -13.57 33.01
N GLY A 272 19.02 -14.86 33.02
CA GLY A 272 18.14 -15.46 34.01
C GLY A 272 17.92 -16.96 33.83
N PRO A 273 17.16 -17.59 34.74
CA PRO A 273 16.83 -19.01 34.63
C PRO A 273 15.92 -19.26 33.43
N ALA A 274 16.05 -20.45 32.81
CA ALA A 274 15.24 -20.85 31.67
C ALA A 274 13.75 -20.85 32.02
N VAL A 275 12.95 -20.24 31.14
CA VAL A 275 11.49 -20.17 31.30
C VAL A 275 10.89 -21.56 31.07
N PRO A 276 10.02 -22.07 31.96
CA PRO A 276 9.32 -23.33 31.74
C PRO A 276 8.37 -23.25 30.54
N GLU A 277 8.33 -24.31 29.74
CA GLU A 277 7.38 -24.45 28.63
C GLU A 277 5.92 -24.30 29.08
N LEU A 278 5.07 -23.81 28.18
CA LEU A 278 3.66 -23.47 28.45
C LEU A 278 2.88 -24.63 29.11
N GLU A 279 3.14 -25.87 28.68
CA GLU A 279 2.51 -27.08 29.21
C GLU A 279 2.93 -27.41 30.65
N GLN A 280 4.14 -26.98 31.04
CA GLN A 280 4.71 -27.29 32.35
C GLN A 280 4.20 -26.35 33.45
N LEU A 281 3.67 -25.17 33.07
CA LEU A 281 3.16 -24.18 34.03
C LEU A 281 2.01 -24.71 34.88
N ALA A 282 1.13 -25.52 34.29
CA ALA A 282 0.03 -26.18 35.01
C ALA A 282 0.57 -27.18 36.04
N ARG A 283 1.53 -28.03 35.63
CA ARG A 283 2.14 -29.07 36.48
C ARG A 283 2.95 -28.49 37.63
N LEU A 284 3.63 -27.38 37.40
CA LEU A 284 4.45 -26.68 38.39
C LEU A 284 3.62 -25.77 39.33
N GLY A 285 2.30 -25.71 39.14
CA GLY A 285 1.38 -24.97 40.01
C GLY A 285 1.36 -23.45 39.79
N TYR A 286 2.02 -22.94 38.74
CA TYR A 286 2.03 -21.50 38.44
C TYR A 286 0.63 -20.95 38.09
N LEU A 287 -0.27 -21.81 37.63
CA LEU A 287 -1.64 -21.42 37.26
C LEU A 287 -2.63 -21.41 38.44
N ASN A 288 -2.22 -21.83 39.65
CA ASN A 288 -3.13 -21.96 40.80
C ASN A 288 -3.76 -20.64 41.25
N HIS A 289 -3.07 -19.52 41.02
CA HIS A 289 -3.51 -18.18 41.41
C HIS A 289 -3.87 -17.29 40.22
N VAL A 290 -3.90 -17.85 39.01
CA VAL A 290 -4.20 -17.10 37.78
C VAL A 290 -5.70 -17.23 37.50
N ARG A 291 -6.34 -16.09 37.18
CA ARG A 291 -7.76 -16.06 36.81
C ARG A 291 -8.03 -17.00 35.63
N ALA A 292 -9.07 -17.82 35.73
CA ALA A 292 -9.53 -18.66 34.62
C ALA A 292 -10.08 -17.81 33.46
N ALA A 293 -9.76 -18.21 32.22
CA ALA A 293 -10.22 -17.52 31.02
C ALA A 293 -11.75 -17.69 30.82
N THR A 294 -12.44 -16.60 30.48
CA THR A 294 -13.86 -16.64 30.12
C THR A 294 -14.05 -16.97 28.64
N GLN A 295 -15.28 -17.31 28.20
CA GLN A 295 -15.54 -17.63 26.80
C GLN A 295 -15.27 -16.46 25.85
N GLN A 296 -15.46 -15.21 26.30
CA GLN A 296 -15.11 -14.02 25.53
C GLN A 296 -13.59 -13.87 25.38
N ASP A 297 -12.83 -14.17 26.44
CA ASP A 297 -11.37 -14.10 26.41
C ASP A 297 -10.78 -15.15 25.44
N LEU A 298 -11.35 -16.37 25.43
CA LEU A 298 -10.93 -17.45 24.53
C LEU A 298 -11.16 -17.09 23.05
N ALA A 299 -12.26 -16.41 22.71
CA ALA A 299 -12.52 -15.95 21.35
C ALA A 299 -11.49 -14.91 20.87
N GLY A 300 -10.89 -14.16 21.79
CA GLY A 300 -9.76 -13.24 21.53
C GLY A 300 -8.38 -13.89 21.60
N GLY A 301 -8.29 -15.22 21.73
CA GLY A 301 -7.02 -15.96 21.82
C GLY A 301 -6.32 -15.88 23.18
N TYR A 302 -6.98 -15.36 24.22
CA TYR A 302 -6.42 -15.32 25.56
C TYR A 302 -6.55 -16.66 26.28
N THR A 303 -5.45 -17.12 26.87
CA THR A 303 -5.46 -18.26 27.80
C THR A 303 -4.72 -17.89 29.10
N ALA A 304 -5.19 -18.42 30.23
CA ALA A 304 -4.54 -18.22 31.52
C ALA A 304 -3.06 -18.67 31.52
N GLY A 305 -2.77 -19.75 30.78
CA GLY A 305 -1.41 -20.23 30.55
C GLY A 305 -0.53 -19.19 29.85
N LEU A 306 -1.03 -18.56 28.78
CA LEU A 306 -0.29 -17.55 28.03
C LEU A 306 0.04 -16.32 28.88
N ALA A 307 -0.92 -15.85 29.68
CA ALA A 307 -0.71 -14.71 30.58
C ALA A 307 0.35 -15.02 31.64
N CYS A 308 0.27 -16.21 32.24
CA CYS A 308 1.24 -16.68 33.22
C CYS A 308 2.65 -16.84 32.61
N HIS A 309 2.74 -17.45 31.42
CA HIS A 309 4.01 -17.64 30.72
C HIS A 309 4.73 -16.32 30.44
N ARG A 310 4.01 -15.30 29.96
CA ARG A 310 4.58 -13.97 29.72
C ARG A 310 5.09 -13.34 31.02
N ALA A 311 4.31 -13.41 32.09
CA ALA A 311 4.72 -12.87 33.38
C ALA A 311 5.97 -13.59 33.94
N VAL A 312 6.07 -14.91 33.79
CA VAL A 312 7.26 -15.68 34.20
C VAL A 312 8.46 -15.35 33.32
N GLN A 313 8.26 -15.21 32.00
CA GLN A 313 9.31 -14.82 31.07
C GLN A 313 9.89 -13.45 31.40
N ASP A 314 9.03 -12.47 31.66
CA ASP A 314 9.45 -11.12 32.06
C ASP A 314 10.17 -11.16 33.42
N ALA A 315 9.63 -11.90 34.38
CA ALA A 315 10.22 -12.02 35.72
C ALA A 315 11.57 -12.73 35.74
N PHE A 316 11.78 -13.70 34.83
CA PHE A 316 13.04 -14.42 34.72
C PHE A 316 14.04 -13.70 33.81
N SER A 317 13.60 -12.80 32.95
CA SER A 317 14.50 -11.96 32.16
C SER A 317 15.17 -10.88 33.01
N GLY A 318 16.50 -10.74 32.92
CA GLY A 318 17.24 -9.63 33.53
C GLY A 318 17.52 -9.74 35.04
N LEU A 319 17.40 -10.94 35.62
CA LEU A 319 17.74 -11.18 37.03
C LEU A 319 19.25 -11.19 37.30
N PHE A 320 20.06 -11.52 36.30
CA PHE A 320 21.52 -11.55 36.38
C PHE A 320 22.16 -10.59 35.39
N PRO A 321 23.40 -10.13 35.63
CA PRO A 321 24.15 -9.38 34.63
C PRO A 321 24.41 -10.25 33.40
N CYS A 322 24.08 -9.75 32.22
CA CYS A 322 24.52 -10.32 30.96
C CYS A 322 26.02 -10.00 30.80
N THR A 323 26.90 -11.02 30.84
CA THR A 323 28.35 -10.84 30.63
C THR A 323 28.73 -11.08 29.19
#